data_AF-A0A1G7QCC6-F1
#
_entry.id   AF-A0A1G7QCC6-F1
#
_cell.length_a   1.000
_cell.length_b   1.000
_cell.length_c   1.000
_cell.angle_alpha   90.00
_cell.angle_beta   90.00
_cell.angle_gamma   90.00
#
_symmetry.space_group_name_H-M   'P 1'
#
loop_
_entity.id
_entity.type
_entity.pdbx_description
1 polymer ?
#
loop_
_entity_poly.entity_id
_entity_poly.type
_entity_poly.pdbx_seq_one_letter_code
_entity_poly.pdbx_strand_id
1 'polypeptide(L)'
;MKKTNPQTGKKKGKARWRSTHKWIGLVFSVFIIVFCFSGIILNHRRLFSSCEVSRWWMPSNYHIKDWNQSVIKGTLPADSNRIIAYGQAGIWLTDCDFGNWHDLNKGLDKGIDNRKITNIVRTGDGTLWCSALYDIYRYDKTNECWDKVTLPGNNERVSDIALRGNDTIVVATHSEIYEAIAPSYNFALRRLKTPYGHSNKVTLFKTFWMLHSGDMFGLAGRLFVDFIAVAIIFLCISCIVFFMLTNSVKHLSKRAKNSSAEKAERLKKTIKTYAGWMRWNMKWHNKLGVWLIVFTLILSVTGMCLRPPLMIPLVMTEISPIPGSALSGKNAFYDKMRGIRWDANLQKWILGTSEGFYIADKDFSSAPEKMNGAPKVSPMGINVFCKNPDNDNEWLIGSFNGLTRWNPATAEQTDWFTGKAPVVPKGIPIASHAVTGFTADMKGKTPVVFEYSAAPNVKMPEMPDVLKNQPMSLWNFALELHVGRCYEPFLGSVLSVLFVFISGLLLTLVLVSGYIIRIKTKKKSLNY
;
A
#
# COMPACT_ATOMS: atom_id res chain seq x y z
N MET A 1 51.49 -32.75 16.06
CA MET A 1 50.43 -31.73 16.29
C MET A 1 50.97 -30.33 15.98
N LYS A 2 50.62 -29.74 14.83
CA LYS A 2 50.97 -28.33 14.51
C LYS A 2 50.13 -27.41 15.40
N LYS A 3 50.76 -26.73 16.37
CA LYS A 3 50.15 -25.63 17.13
C LYS A 3 49.76 -24.52 16.14
N THR A 4 48.47 -24.45 15.78
CA THR A 4 47.90 -23.34 15.03
C THR A 4 47.99 -22.08 15.91
N ASN A 5 48.89 -21.18 15.54
CA ASN A 5 49.17 -19.95 16.27
C ASN A 5 47.87 -19.10 16.38
N PRO A 6 47.27 -18.93 17.58
CA PRO A 6 45.92 -18.36 17.74
C PRO A 6 45.79 -16.90 17.26
N GLN A 7 46.91 -16.19 17.10
CA GLN A 7 46.94 -14.86 16.48
C GLN A 7 46.65 -14.87 14.97
N THR A 8 46.99 -15.94 14.26
CA THR A 8 46.78 -16.05 12.80
C THR A 8 45.31 -16.29 12.46
N GLY A 9 44.59 -17.09 13.26
CA GLY A 9 43.14 -17.29 13.15
C GLY A 9 42.34 -16.01 13.42
N LYS A 10 42.75 -15.20 14.42
CA LYS A 10 42.12 -13.91 14.75
C LYS A 10 42.28 -12.87 13.61
N LYS A 11 43.44 -12.83 12.93
CA LYS A 11 43.69 -11.94 11.76
C LYS A 11 42.85 -12.36 10.54
N LYS A 12 42.78 -13.66 10.22
CA LYS A 12 41.96 -14.18 9.10
C LYS A 12 40.46 -13.87 9.27
N GLY A 13 39.92 -14.03 10.48
CA GLY A 13 38.51 -13.73 10.76
C GLY A 13 38.13 -12.26 10.58
N LYS A 14 39.01 -11.30 10.91
CA LYS A 14 38.74 -9.85 10.73
C LYS A 14 38.74 -9.46 9.24
N ALA A 15 39.63 -10.04 8.44
CA ALA A 15 39.67 -9.82 7.00
C ALA A 15 38.37 -10.31 6.32
N ARG A 16 37.85 -11.47 6.75
CA ARG A 16 36.58 -12.01 6.25
C ARG A 16 35.41 -11.06 6.51
N TRP A 17 35.20 -10.60 7.75
CA TRP A 17 34.11 -9.68 8.08
C TRP A 17 34.19 -8.36 7.31
N ARG A 18 35.40 -7.80 7.13
CA ARG A 18 35.61 -6.60 6.33
C ARG A 18 35.23 -6.81 4.86
N SER A 19 35.60 -7.95 4.29
CA SER A 19 35.24 -8.31 2.93
C SER A 19 33.73 -8.43 2.77
N THR A 20 33.09 -9.19 3.67
CA THR A 20 31.63 -9.37 3.71
C THR A 20 30.90 -8.04 3.81
N HIS A 21 31.22 -7.20 4.80
CA HIS A 21 30.59 -5.89 4.99
C HIS A 21 30.77 -5.00 3.75
N LYS A 22 31.98 -4.97 3.18
CA LYS A 22 32.29 -4.13 2.02
C LYS A 22 31.50 -4.57 0.80
N TRP A 23 31.55 -5.85 0.41
CA TRP A 23 30.98 -6.30 -0.85
C TRP A 23 29.47 -6.46 -0.81
N ILE A 24 28.94 -7.03 0.27
CA ILE A 24 27.48 -7.11 0.46
C ILE A 24 26.91 -5.70 0.60
N GLY A 25 27.53 -4.86 1.45
CA GLY A 25 27.09 -3.48 1.64
C GLY A 25 27.12 -2.66 0.34
N LEU A 26 28.18 -2.79 -0.47
CA LEU A 26 28.29 -2.04 -1.73
C LEU A 26 27.25 -2.49 -2.76
N VAL A 27 27.12 -3.79 -3.03
CA VAL A 27 26.16 -4.31 -4.02
C VAL A 27 24.73 -4.03 -3.57
N PHE A 28 24.43 -4.27 -2.31
CA PHE A 28 23.08 -4.17 -1.79
C PHE A 28 22.66 -2.73 -1.45
N SER A 29 23.61 -1.78 -1.38
CA SER A 29 23.32 -0.36 -1.11
C SER A 29 22.30 0.25 -2.06
N VAL A 30 22.32 -0.14 -3.35
CA VAL A 30 21.36 0.36 -4.35
C VAL A 30 19.94 -0.03 -3.98
N PHE A 31 19.70 -1.30 -3.63
CA PHE A 31 18.38 -1.76 -3.21
C PHE A 31 17.94 -1.13 -1.89
N ILE A 32 18.84 -1.00 -0.91
CA ILE A 32 18.53 -0.33 0.36
C ILE A 32 18.10 1.13 0.13
N ILE A 33 18.77 1.84 -0.78
CA ILE A 33 18.37 3.21 -1.14
C ILE A 33 16.95 3.22 -1.71
N VAL A 34 16.60 2.29 -2.60
CA VAL A 34 15.23 2.17 -3.12
C VAL A 34 14.24 1.85 -1.99
N PHE A 35 14.55 0.93 -1.08
CA PHE A 35 13.71 0.64 0.10
C PHE A 35 13.45 1.88 0.95
N CYS A 36 14.47 2.70 1.20
CA CYS A 36 14.34 3.91 2.02
C CYS A 36 13.48 4.97 1.33
N PHE A 37 13.73 5.27 0.06
CA PHE A 37 12.91 6.23 -0.69
C PHE A 37 11.46 5.78 -0.84
N SER A 38 11.25 4.51 -1.22
CA SER A 38 9.90 3.95 -1.32
C SER A 38 9.21 3.93 0.04
N GLY A 39 9.90 3.60 1.14
CA GLY A 39 9.33 3.65 2.49
C GLY A 39 8.84 5.04 2.90
N ILE A 40 9.61 6.09 2.60
CA ILE A 40 9.20 7.49 2.84
C ILE A 40 7.95 7.83 2.02
N ILE A 41 7.91 7.45 0.75
CA ILE A 41 6.71 7.65 -0.10
C ILE A 41 5.50 6.92 0.48
N LEU A 42 5.70 5.70 0.99
CA LEU A 42 4.64 4.89 1.58
C LEU A 42 4.04 5.54 2.84
N ASN A 43 4.87 6.14 3.69
CA ASN A 43 4.47 6.83 4.92
C ASN A 43 3.67 8.13 4.66
N HIS A 44 3.89 8.75 3.50
CA HIS A 44 3.34 10.06 3.14
C HIS A 44 2.46 10.01 1.88
N ARG A 45 1.57 9.02 1.77
CA ARG A 45 0.70 8.83 0.59
C ARG A 45 -0.05 10.09 0.15
N ARG A 46 -0.63 10.85 1.09
CA ARG A 46 -1.39 12.07 0.77
C ARG A 46 -0.49 13.19 0.22
N LEU A 47 0.76 13.28 0.67
CA LEU A 47 1.72 14.27 0.16
C LEU A 47 2.09 14.00 -1.31
N PHE A 48 2.17 12.72 -1.68
CA PHE A 48 2.51 12.27 -3.04
C PHE A 48 1.28 11.90 -3.88
N SER A 49 0.06 12.26 -3.46
CA SER A 49 -1.17 11.79 -4.13
C SER A 49 -1.33 12.35 -5.54
N SER A 50 -0.73 13.51 -5.83
CA SER A 50 -0.68 14.12 -7.16
C SER A 50 0.44 13.58 -8.05
N CYS A 51 1.33 12.74 -7.53
CA CYS A 51 2.46 12.21 -8.27
C CYS A 51 2.10 10.88 -8.95
N GLU A 52 2.43 10.79 -10.24
CA GLU A 52 2.08 9.66 -11.10
C GLU A 52 3.33 9.13 -11.81
N VAL A 53 3.31 7.84 -12.10
CA VAL A 53 4.36 7.14 -12.84
C VAL A 53 3.73 6.46 -14.04
N SER A 54 4.31 6.70 -15.20
CA SER A 54 3.92 6.02 -16.43
C SER A 54 4.20 4.51 -16.32
N ARG A 55 3.21 3.69 -16.70
CA ARG A 55 3.32 2.23 -16.64
C ARG A 55 4.42 1.66 -17.53
N TRP A 56 4.92 2.44 -18.48
CA TRP A 56 6.10 2.13 -19.31
C TRP A 56 7.39 1.89 -18.50
N TRP A 57 7.48 2.42 -17.28
CA TRP A 57 8.61 2.15 -16.37
C TRP A 57 8.47 0.82 -15.62
N MET A 58 7.40 0.06 -15.86
CA MET A 58 7.07 -1.17 -15.17
C MET A 58 7.06 -2.36 -16.13
N PRO A 59 7.15 -3.60 -15.60
CA PRO A 59 6.98 -4.78 -16.43
C PRO A 59 5.58 -4.84 -17.08
N SER A 60 5.46 -5.59 -18.18
CA SER A 60 4.25 -5.64 -19.02
C SER A 60 2.99 -6.13 -18.31
N ASN A 61 3.13 -6.88 -17.21
CA ASN A 61 2.00 -7.31 -16.38
C ASN A 61 1.31 -6.15 -15.63
N TYR A 62 1.94 -4.97 -15.54
CA TYR A 62 1.33 -3.76 -15.02
C TYR A 62 0.63 -2.92 -16.08
N HIS A 63 0.75 -3.26 -17.37
CA HIS A 63 0.07 -2.51 -18.43
C HIS A 63 -1.42 -2.87 -18.42
N ILE A 64 -2.27 -1.86 -18.59
CA ILE A 64 -3.72 -2.06 -18.67
C ILE A 64 -4.03 -2.71 -20.02
N LYS A 65 -4.70 -3.86 -19.99
CA LYS A 65 -5.16 -4.59 -21.17
C LYS A 65 -6.46 -5.32 -20.82
N ASP A 66 -7.32 -5.53 -21.80
CA ASP A 66 -8.56 -6.29 -21.61
C ASP A 66 -9.36 -5.84 -20.38
N TRP A 67 -9.46 -4.53 -20.13
CA TRP A 67 -10.22 -3.95 -19.01
C TRP A 67 -9.76 -4.40 -17.61
N ASN A 68 -8.52 -4.88 -17.47
CA ASN A 68 -7.96 -5.38 -16.21
C ASN A 68 -7.49 -4.24 -15.26
N GLN A 69 -6.75 -4.59 -14.19
CA GLN A 69 -6.13 -3.63 -13.25
C GLN A 69 -7.12 -2.68 -12.56
N SER A 70 -8.40 -3.08 -12.46
CA SER A 70 -9.48 -2.29 -11.84
C SER A 70 -9.68 -0.92 -12.51
N VAL A 71 -9.46 -0.83 -13.82
CA VAL A 71 -9.71 0.40 -14.58
C VAL A 71 -11.18 0.81 -14.44
N ILE A 72 -12.10 -0.17 -14.51
CA ILE A 72 -13.50 -0.04 -14.14
C ILE A 72 -13.76 -0.84 -12.86
N LYS A 73 -14.36 -0.17 -11.87
CA LYS A 73 -14.84 -0.76 -10.62
C LYS A 73 -16.37 -0.91 -10.62
N GLY A 74 -17.07 0.09 -11.14
CA GLY A 74 -18.52 0.11 -11.17
C GLY A 74 -19.07 1.10 -12.20
N THR A 75 -20.38 1.09 -12.33
CA THR A 75 -21.12 1.93 -13.25
C THR A 75 -22.38 2.50 -12.59
N LEU A 76 -22.86 3.61 -13.12
CA LEU A 76 -24.13 4.22 -12.77
C LEU A 76 -24.82 4.69 -14.05
N PRO A 77 -26.07 4.28 -14.33
CA PRO A 77 -26.80 4.77 -15.49
C PRO A 77 -26.91 6.30 -15.47
N ALA A 78 -26.46 6.96 -16.54
CA ALA A 78 -26.61 8.40 -16.71
C ALA A 78 -28.06 8.70 -17.15
N ASP A 79 -28.47 8.03 -18.23
CA ASP A 79 -29.79 8.04 -18.87
C ASP A 79 -30.01 6.70 -19.59
N SER A 80 -30.97 6.62 -20.52
CA SER A 80 -31.30 5.37 -21.22
C SER A 80 -30.17 4.82 -22.11
N ASN A 81 -29.24 5.68 -22.55
CA ASN A 81 -28.23 5.33 -23.56
C ASN A 81 -26.79 5.55 -23.07
N ARG A 82 -26.61 6.20 -21.92
CA ARG A 82 -25.30 6.56 -21.37
C ARG A 82 -25.12 6.05 -19.96
N ILE A 83 -23.88 5.72 -19.63
CA ILE A 83 -23.44 5.16 -18.36
C ILE A 83 -22.25 5.98 -17.87
N ILE A 84 -22.23 6.27 -16.58
CA ILE A 84 -21.05 6.80 -15.89
C ILE A 84 -20.25 5.60 -15.38
N ALA A 85 -19.07 5.39 -15.93
CA ALA A 85 -18.14 4.36 -15.49
C ALA A 85 -17.06 4.96 -14.60
N TYR A 86 -16.71 4.27 -13.51
CA TYR A 86 -15.72 4.76 -12.56
C TYR A 86 -14.83 3.64 -12.02
N GLY A 87 -13.62 4.00 -11.59
CA GLY A 87 -12.67 3.04 -11.05
C GLY A 87 -11.39 3.67 -10.54
N GLN A 88 -10.25 3.00 -10.74
CA GLN A 88 -8.97 3.54 -10.28
C GLN A 88 -8.45 4.72 -11.10
N ALA A 89 -8.95 4.91 -12.32
CA ALA A 89 -8.54 5.97 -13.23
C ALA A 89 -9.60 7.06 -13.40
N GLY A 90 -10.35 7.37 -12.33
CA GLY A 90 -11.32 8.45 -12.37
C GLY A 90 -12.71 8.06 -12.84
N ILE A 91 -13.39 9.03 -13.44
CA ILE A 91 -14.79 8.98 -13.87
C ILE A 91 -14.87 9.27 -15.37
N TRP A 92 -15.69 8.49 -16.06
CA TRP A 92 -15.86 8.55 -17.50
C TRP A 92 -17.33 8.44 -17.87
N LEU A 93 -17.75 9.13 -18.93
CA LEU A 93 -19.05 8.94 -19.55
C LEU A 93 -18.88 8.03 -20.77
N THR A 94 -19.69 6.98 -20.84
CA THR A 94 -19.72 6.07 -21.99
C THR A 94 -21.14 5.80 -22.47
N ASP A 95 -21.31 5.35 -23.70
CA ASP A 95 -22.55 4.73 -24.15
C ASP A 95 -22.75 3.33 -23.52
N CYS A 96 -23.98 2.80 -23.60
CA CYS A 96 -24.30 1.47 -23.07
C CYS A 96 -23.59 0.30 -23.78
N ASP A 97 -22.97 0.57 -24.92
CA ASP A 97 -22.21 -0.39 -25.73
C ASP A 97 -20.70 -0.33 -25.42
N PHE A 98 -20.25 0.55 -24.51
CA PHE A 98 -18.85 0.77 -24.13
C PHE A 98 -17.94 1.19 -25.31
N GLY A 99 -18.51 1.78 -26.35
CA GLY A 99 -17.83 2.19 -27.58
C GLY A 99 -17.27 3.60 -27.56
N ASN A 100 -17.96 4.56 -26.92
CA ASN A 100 -17.58 5.99 -26.96
C ASN A 100 -17.31 6.54 -25.56
N TRP A 101 -16.12 7.10 -25.32
CA TRP A 101 -15.67 7.51 -23.98
C TRP A 101 -15.34 9.00 -23.89
N HIS A 102 -15.85 9.64 -22.85
CA HIS A 102 -15.59 11.05 -22.54
C HIS A 102 -15.11 11.21 -21.10
N ASP A 103 -14.14 12.10 -20.90
CA ASP A 103 -13.55 12.38 -19.58
C ASP A 103 -14.54 13.18 -18.71
N LEU A 104 -14.82 12.68 -17.50
CA LEU A 104 -15.64 13.35 -16.48
C LEU A 104 -14.84 13.68 -15.22
N ASN A 105 -13.52 13.87 -15.30
CA ASN A 105 -12.65 14.13 -14.15
C ASN A 105 -12.46 15.63 -13.83
N LYS A 106 -13.06 16.54 -14.60
CA LYS A 106 -12.93 17.99 -14.39
C LYS A 106 -13.40 18.37 -12.98
N GLY A 107 -12.58 19.09 -12.22
CA GLY A 107 -12.86 19.46 -10.82
C GLY A 107 -12.29 18.50 -9.77
N LEU A 108 -11.98 17.24 -10.13
CA LEU A 108 -11.26 16.33 -9.25
C LEU A 108 -9.79 16.76 -9.12
N ASP A 109 -9.24 16.57 -7.92
CA ASP A 109 -7.81 16.78 -7.67
C ASP A 109 -6.93 15.97 -8.64
N LYS A 110 -5.78 16.52 -9.00
CA LYS A 110 -4.81 15.87 -9.90
C LYS A 110 -4.18 14.66 -9.21
N GLY A 111 -3.88 13.61 -9.98
CA GLY A 111 -3.27 12.38 -9.45
C GLY A 111 -4.23 11.19 -9.44
N ILE A 112 -3.80 10.04 -9.94
CA ILE A 112 -4.53 8.76 -9.90
C ILE A 112 -5.00 8.39 -8.50
N ASP A 113 -4.20 8.67 -7.47
CA ASP A 113 -4.61 8.40 -6.08
C ASP A 113 -5.82 9.26 -5.67
N ASN A 114 -5.85 10.53 -6.08
CA ASN A 114 -6.98 11.43 -5.83
C ASN A 114 -8.18 11.15 -6.73
N ARG A 115 -7.98 10.47 -7.87
CA ARG A 115 -9.02 10.05 -8.81
C ARG A 115 -9.42 8.59 -8.65
N LYS A 116 -8.99 7.93 -7.58
CA LYS A 116 -9.42 6.57 -7.26
C LYS A 116 -10.84 6.62 -6.68
N ILE A 117 -11.82 6.33 -7.52
CA ILE A 117 -13.24 6.41 -7.16
C ILE A 117 -13.69 5.11 -6.51
N THR A 118 -14.31 5.22 -5.35
CA THR A 118 -14.82 4.08 -4.59
C THR A 118 -16.27 3.79 -4.96
N ASN A 119 -17.12 4.82 -5.04
CA ASN A 119 -18.50 4.71 -5.48
C ASN A 119 -19.05 6.05 -6.00
N ILE A 120 -20.13 5.99 -6.79
CA ILE A 120 -20.92 7.15 -7.24
C ILE A 120 -22.39 6.89 -6.95
N VAL A 121 -23.09 7.88 -6.42
CA VAL A 121 -24.53 7.80 -6.11
C VAL A 121 -25.28 8.99 -6.70
N ARG A 122 -26.57 8.80 -6.97
CA ARG A 122 -27.49 9.84 -7.44
C ARG A 122 -28.60 10.03 -6.43
N THR A 123 -28.70 11.22 -5.84
CA THR A 123 -29.79 11.58 -4.93
C THR A 123 -31.10 11.82 -5.69
N GLY A 124 -32.23 11.88 -4.97
CA GLY A 124 -33.57 12.02 -5.55
C GLY A 124 -33.80 13.33 -6.31
N ASP A 125 -33.05 14.38 -5.99
CA ASP A 125 -32.98 15.64 -6.73
C ASP A 125 -32.17 15.53 -8.05
N GLY A 126 -31.62 14.35 -8.33
CA GLY A 126 -30.81 14.07 -9.50
C GLY A 126 -29.35 14.55 -9.40
N THR A 127 -28.91 15.02 -8.24
CA THR A 127 -27.52 15.42 -7.99
C THR A 127 -26.62 14.19 -7.90
N LEU A 128 -25.44 14.25 -8.55
CA LEU A 128 -24.45 13.17 -8.48
C LEU A 128 -23.42 13.47 -7.40
N TRP A 129 -23.07 12.44 -6.65
CA TRP A 129 -22.03 12.47 -5.64
C TRP A 129 -21.05 11.33 -5.86
N CYS A 130 -19.76 11.60 -5.69
CA CYS A 130 -18.76 10.55 -5.74
C CYS A 130 -17.84 10.61 -4.51
N SER A 131 -17.33 9.45 -4.13
CA SER A 131 -16.27 9.32 -3.14
C SER A 131 -14.97 8.92 -3.81
N ALA A 132 -13.96 9.78 -3.72
CA ALA A 132 -12.60 9.44 -4.07
C ALA A 132 -11.84 8.90 -2.84
N LEU A 133 -10.53 8.65 -2.96
CA LEU A 133 -9.73 8.08 -1.87
C LEU A 133 -9.67 8.96 -0.61
N TYR A 134 -9.68 10.29 -0.76
CA TYR A 134 -9.52 11.23 0.36
C TYR A 134 -10.71 12.16 0.56
N ASP A 135 -11.35 12.56 -0.54
CA ASP A 135 -12.38 13.59 -0.54
C ASP A 135 -13.64 13.06 -1.22
N ILE A 136 -14.78 13.68 -0.89
CA ILE A 136 -16.03 13.50 -1.61
C ILE A 136 -16.27 14.70 -2.51
N TYR A 137 -17.01 14.47 -3.60
CA TYR A 137 -17.33 15.51 -4.56
C TYR A 137 -18.80 15.47 -4.94
N ARG A 138 -19.34 16.66 -5.24
CA ARG A 138 -20.67 16.86 -5.79
C ARG A 138 -20.54 17.34 -7.23
N TYR A 139 -21.28 16.76 -8.16
CA TYR A 139 -21.23 17.18 -9.56
C TYR A 139 -22.10 18.42 -9.79
N ASP A 140 -21.46 19.49 -10.27
CA ASP A 140 -22.14 20.66 -10.80
C ASP A 140 -22.44 20.45 -12.30
N LYS A 141 -23.74 20.27 -12.60
CA LYS A 141 -24.22 20.09 -13.97
C LYS A 141 -24.07 21.34 -14.83
N THR A 142 -24.04 22.54 -14.23
CA THR A 142 -23.96 23.81 -14.97
C THR A 142 -22.55 24.04 -15.50
N ASN A 143 -21.53 23.77 -14.69
CA ASN A 143 -20.12 23.95 -15.07
C ASN A 143 -19.45 22.66 -15.57
N GLU A 144 -20.19 21.55 -15.57
CA GLU A 144 -19.73 20.20 -15.90
C GLU A 144 -18.45 19.83 -15.13
N CYS A 145 -18.45 20.06 -13.82
CA CYS A 145 -17.31 19.82 -12.96
C CYS A 145 -17.69 19.29 -11.58
N TRP A 146 -16.73 18.64 -10.93
CA TRP A 146 -16.84 18.14 -9.56
C TRP A 146 -16.41 19.20 -8.56
N ASP A 147 -17.31 19.59 -7.67
CA ASP A 147 -17.03 20.44 -6.53
C ASP A 147 -16.63 19.60 -5.33
N LYS A 148 -15.47 19.90 -4.75
CA LYS A 148 -15.01 19.23 -3.54
C LYS A 148 -15.88 19.59 -2.34
N VAL A 149 -16.28 18.59 -1.57
CA VAL A 149 -17.01 18.77 -0.31
C VAL A 149 -16.16 18.28 0.85
N THR A 150 -15.96 19.13 1.85
CA THR A 150 -15.14 18.81 3.02
C THR A 150 -15.97 18.11 4.09
N LEU A 151 -15.49 16.98 4.59
CA LEU A 151 -16.03 16.31 5.76
C LEU A 151 -15.44 16.93 7.04
N PRO A 152 -16.26 17.25 8.05
CA PRO A 152 -15.80 17.96 9.23
C PRO A 152 -14.81 17.11 10.03
N GLY A 153 -13.56 17.57 10.12
CA GLY A 153 -12.52 16.90 10.92
C GLY A 153 -11.92 15.63 10.31
N ASN A 154 -12.30 15.26 9.07
CA ASN A 154 -11.76 14.07 8.43
C ASN A 154 -10.33 14.30 7.91
N ASN A 155 -9.40 13.46 8.37
CA ASN A 155 -8.03 13.36 7.83
C ASN A 155 -7.72 11.95 7.30
N GLU A 156 -8.71 11.06 7.28
CA GLU A 156 -8.59 9.67 6.86
C GLU A 156 -9.06 9.47 5.42
N ARG A 157 -8.80 8.26 4.91
CA ARG A 157 -9.29 7.83 3.61
C ARG A 157 -10.80 7.59 3.66
N VAL A 158 -11.48 7.99 2.61
CA VAL A 158 -12.88 7.63 2.38
C VAL A 158 -12.92 6.21 1.81
N SER A 159 -13.76 5.37 2.41
CA SER A 159 -13.93 3.98 1.98
C SER A 159 -15.08 3.83 0.98
N ASP A 160 -16.17 4.58 1.16
CA ASP A 160 -17.39 4.41 0.39
C ASP A 160 -18.41 5.55 0.62
N ILE A 161 -19.38 5.67 -0.29
CA ILE A 161 -20.56 6.54 -0.19
C ILE A 161 -21.81 5.73 -0.54
N ALA A 162 -22.89 5.92 0.21
CA ALA A 162 -24.15 5.23 0.02
C ALA A 162 -25.35 6.15 0.28
N LEU A 163 -26.51 5.73 -0.19
CA LEU A 163 -27.79 6.40 0.06
C LEU A 163 -28.67 5.56 0.97
N ARG A 164 -29.45 6.24 1.79
CA ARG A 164 -30.64 5.68 2.43
C ARG A 164 -31.85 6.41 1.87
N GLY A 165 -32.69 5.66 1.15
CA GLY A 165 -33.75 6.27 0.34
C GLY A 165 -33.15 7.20 -0.72
N ASN A 166 -33.78 8.36 -0.91
CA ASN A 166 -33.41 9.31 -1.95
C ASN A 166 -32.86 10.65 -1.40
N ASP A 167 -32.86 10.83 -0.08
CA ASP A 167 -32.62 12.12 0.59
C ASP A 167 -31.40 12.12 1.54
N THR A 168 -30.98 10.96 2.01
CA THR A 168 -29.89 10.81 2.98
C THR A 168 -28.65 10.25 2.31
N ILE A 169 -27.54 10.97 2.43
CA ILE A 169 -26.20 10.54 2.03
C ILE A 169 -25.43 10.09 3.26
N VAL A 170 -24.79 8.91 3.17
CA VAL A 170 -23.88 8.42 4.19
C VAL A 170 -22.52 8.13 3.58
N VAL A 171 -21.49 8.69 4.19
CA VAL A 171 -20.09 8.51 3.78
C VAL A 171 -19.36 7.75 4.88
N ALA A 172 -18.75 6.63 4.52
CA ALA A 172 -17.90 5.87 5.42
C ALA A 172 -16.43 6.16 5.14
N THR A 173 -15.70 6.63 6.15
CA THR A 173 -14.23 6.65 6.15
C THR A 173 -13.68 5.33 6.66
N HIS A 174 -12.37 5.21 6.85
CA HIS A 174 -11.77 4.02 7.42
C HIS A 174 -12.14 3.78 8.90
N SER A 175 -12.53 4.83 9.65
CA SER A 175 -12.82 4.74 11.09
C SER A 175 -14.14 5.38 11.52
N GLU A 176 -14.70 6.31 10.73
CA GLU A 176 -15.87 7.12 11.08
C GLU A 176 -16.93 7.18 9.97
N ILE A 177 -18.18 7.43 10.35
CA ILE A 177 -19.32 7.60 9.45
C ILE A 177 -19.81 9.05 9.49
N TYR A 178 -20.13 9.60 8.33
CA TYR A 178 -20.69 10.93 8.18
C TYR A 178 -22.06 10.82 7.49
N GLU A 179 -23.05 11.56 7.99
CA GLU A 179 -24.41 11.57 7.45
C GLU A 179 -24.78 13.00 7.07
N ALA A 180 -25.42 13.16 5.91
CA ALA A 180 -25.97 14.42 5.42
C ALA A 180 -27.38 14.17 4.86
N ILE A 181 -28.30 15.11 5.11
CA ILE A 181 -29.71 14.99 4.72
C ILE A 181 -30.09 16.18 3.83
N ALA A 182 -30.88 15.92 2.80
CA ALA A 182 -31.47 16.95 1.93
C ALA A 182 -32.28 17.98 2.73
N PRO A 183 -32.41 19.24 2.24
CA PRO A 183 -31.78 19.79 1.04
C PRO A 183 -30.39 20.39 1.30
N SER A 184 -30.01 20.59 2.56
CA SER A 184 -28.77 21.29 2.92
C SER A 184 -27.52 20.44 2.71
N TYR A 185 -27.64 19.11 2.84
CA TYR A 185 -26.53 18.16 2.80
C TYR A 185 -25.34 18.53 3.71
N ASN A 186 -25.64 19.07 4.89
CA ASN A 186 -24.62 19.34 5.90
C ASN A 186 -24.16 18.03 6.57
N PHE A 187 -22.90 17.64 6.35
CA PHE A 187 -22.34 16.42 6.92
C PHE A 187 -22.12 16.56 8.43
N ALA A 188 -22.67 15.61 9.18
CA ALA A 188 -22.44 15.45 10.62
C ALA A 188 -21.78 14.09 10.90
N LEU A 189 -20.83 14.09 11.85
CA LEU A 189 -20.15 12.87 12.30
C LEU A 189 -21.10 12.00 13.12
N ARG A 190 -21.21 10.71 12.76
CA ARG A 190 -21.92 9.65 13.48
C ARG A 190 -20.91 8.65 14.03
N ARG A 191 -20.72 8.65 15.36
CA ARG A 191 -19.81 7.73 16.03
C ARG A 191 -20.51 6.42 16.34
N LEU A 192 -19.99 5.33 15.77
CA LEU A 192 -20.45 3.98 16.08
C LEU A 192 -20.11 3.61 17.53
N LYS A 193 -21.07 3.01 18.23
CA LYS A 193 -20.83 2.36 19.52
C LYS A 193 -20.02 1.08 19.33
N THR A 194 -19.29 0.69 20.37
CA THR A 194 -18.54 -0.57 20.39
C THR A 194 -19.52 -1.76 20.34
N PRO A 195 -19.33 -2.72 19.42
CA PRO A 195 -20.13 -3.95 19.38
C PRO A 195 -20.09 -4.74 20.70
N TYR A 196 -21.18 -5.43 21.02
CA TYR A 196 -21.22 -6.34 22.17
C TYR A 196 -20.22 -7.49 22.00
N GLY A 197 -19.52 -7.85 23.09
CA GLY A 197 -18.50 -8.90 23.06
C GLY A 197 -17.21 -8.54 22.30
N HIS A 198 -17.02 -7.26 21.93
CA HIS A 198 -15.81 -6.83 21.24
C HIS A 198 -14.58 -6.98 22.15
N SER A 199 -13.70 -7.92 21.79
CA SER A 199 -12.36 -7.99 22.35
C SER A 199 -11.50 -6.93 21.69
N ASN A 200 -10.93 -6.01 22.47
CA ASN A 200 -9.98 -5.00 21.98
C ASN A 200 -8.61 -5.62 21.67
N LYS A 201 -8.58 -6.73 20.94
CA LYS A 201 -7.35 -7.40 20.50
C LYS A 201 -7.01 -6.98 19.09
N VAL A 202 -5.73 -6.93 18.79
CA VAL A 202 -5.19 -6.61 17.47
C VAL A 202 -4.23 -7.69 17.04
N THR A 203 -4.15 -7.96 15.74
CA THR A 203 -3.18 -8.92 15.23
C THR A 203 -1.76 -8.42 15.48
N LEU A 204 -0.85 -9.36 15.75
CA LEU A 204 0.56 -9.05 15.92
C LEU A 204 1.14 -8.48 14.62
N PHE A 205 0.62 -8.91 13.47
CA PHE A 205 0.91 -8.32 12.17
C PHE A 205 0.61 -6.81 12.13
N LYS A 206 -0.59 -6.36 12.55
CA LYS A 206 -0.95 -4.94 12.56
C LYS A 206 -0.02 -4.13 13.47
N THR A 207 0.35 -4.71 14.61
CA THR A 207 1.31 -4.08 15.55
C THR A 207 2.69 -3.89 14.91
N PHE A 208 3.23 -4.92 14.25
CA PHE A 208 4.52 -4.84 13.55
C PHE A 208 4.46 -3.90 12.35
N TRP A 209 3.34 -3.85 11.64
CA TRP A 209 3.13 -2.95 10.50
C TRP A 209 3.18 -1.49 10.95
N MET A 210 2.43 -1.15 12.01
CA MET A 210 2.43 0.21 12.58
C MET A 210 3.76 0.60 13.24
N LEU A 211 4.51 -0.36 13.78
CA LEU A 211 5.86 -0.12 14.28
C LEU A 211 6.84 0.16 13.13
N HIS A 212 6.73 -0.59 12.03
CA HIS A 212 7.58 -0.44 10.86
C HIS A 212 7.34 0.88 10.11
N SER A 213 6.07 1.28 9.94
CA SER A 213 5.73 2.58 9.33
C SER A 213 5.93 3.76 10.28
N GLY A 214 5.94 3.51 11.60
CA GLY A 214 5.94 4.54 12.62
C GLY A 214 4.55 5.10 12.95
N ASP A 215 3.49 4.63 12.27
CA ASP A 215 2.11 5.04 12.53
C ASP A 215 1.63 4.71 13.95
N MET A 216 2.31 3.79 14.64
CA MET A 216 2.03 3.45 16.04
C MET A 216 1.97 4.69 16.94
N PHE A 217 2.81 5.70 16.65
CA PHE A 217 2.89 6.97 17.38
C PHE A 217 2.49 8.17 16.50
N GLY A 218 1.64 7.94 15.49
CA GLY A 218 1.13 8.98 14.60
C GLY A 218 2.22 9.67 13.78
N LEU A 219 2.12 11.00 13.64
CA LEU A 219 3.05 11.78 12.82
C LEU A 219 4.49 11.75 13.36
N ALA A 220 4.67 11.83 14.69
CA ALA A 220 5.99 11.82 15.30
C ALA A 220 6.74 10.51 15.04
N GLY A 221 6.04 9.37 15.16
CA GLY A 221 6.61 8.06 14.86
C GLY A 221 6.99 7.90 13.38
N ARG A 222 6.12 8.33 12.46
CA ARG A 222 6.44 8.36 11.01
C ARG A 222 7.70 9.15 10.71
N LEU A 223 7.79 10.38 11.21
CA LEU A 223 8.97 11.23 10.99
C LEU A 223 10.26 10.62 11.59
N PHE A 224 10.15 9.88 12.69
CA PHE A 224 11.29 9.16 13.26
C PHE A 224 11.76 8.01 12.37
N VAL A 225 10.83 7.24 11.79
CA VAL A 225 11.16 6.18 10.81
C VAL A 225 11.78 6.79 9.55
N ASP A 226 11.26 7.91 9.05
CA ASP A 226 11.81 8.61 7.90
C ASP A 226 13.23 9.13 8.18
N PHE A 227 13.49 9.64 9.39
CA PHE A 227 14.82 10.03 9.82
C PHE A 227 15.80 8.85 9.78
N ILE A 228 15.38 7.66 10.24
CA ILE A 228 16.18 6.44 10.14
C ILE A 228 16.43 6.10 8.67
N ALA A 229 15.42 6.16 7.80
CA ALA A 229 15.56 5.90 6.37
C ALA A 229 16.58 6.85 5.70
N VAL A 230 16.49 8.16 5.98
CA VAL A 230 17.46 9.16 5.47
C VAL A 230 18.87 8.87 5.97
N ALA A 231 19.01 8.48 7.24
CA ALA A 231 20.32 8.10 7.78
C ALA A 231 20.88 6.82 7.13
N ILE A 232 20.04 5.83 6.83
CA ILE A 232 20.44 4.64 6.08
C ILE A 232 20.88 5.01 4.66
N ILE A 233 20.16 5.90 3.97
CA ILE A 233 20.58 6.42 2.65
C ILE A 233 21.97 7.03 2.75
N PHE A 234 22.23 7.86 3.77
CA PHE A 234 23.56 8.40 4.02
C PHE A 234 24.61 7.29 4.25
N LEU A 235 24.29 6.23 5.01
CA LEU A 235 25.20 5.09 5.21
C LEU A 235 25.50 4.33 3.91
N CYS A 236 24.52 4.19 3.03
CA CYS A 236 24.68 3.59 1.71
C CYS A 236 25.56 4.45 0.80
N ILE A 237 25.25 5.75 0.67
CA ILE A 237 26.03 6.70 -0.15
C ILE A 237 27.46 6.80 0.38
N SER A 238 27.65 6.90 1.70
CA SER A 238 28.99 6.96 2.29
C SER A 238 29.82 5.70 2.01
N CYS A 239 29.21 4.52 1.87
CA CYS A 239 29.88 3.30 1.44
C CYS A 239 30.36 3.40 -0.01
N ILE A 240 29.49 3.84 -0.92
CA ILE A 240 29.80 4.03 -2.35
C ILE A 240 30.91 5.08 -2.53
N VAL A 241 30.76 6.23 -1.89
CA VAL A 241 31.76 7.31 -1.91
C VAL A 241 33.10 6.83 -1.38
N PHE A 242 33.12 6.08 -0.27
CA PHE A 242 34.36 5.51 0.26
C PHE A 242 35.06 4.59 -0.75
N PHE A 243 34.29 3.73 -1.44
CA PHE A 243 34.81 2.85 -2.48
C PHE A 243 35.40 3.64 -3.66
N MET A 244 34.67 4.65 -4.16
CA MET A 244 35.13 5.52 -5.24
C MET A 244 36.41 6.26 -4.86
N LEU A 245 36.42 6.96 -3.71
CA LEU A 245 37.58 7.72 -3.24
C LEU A 245 38.82 6.83 -3.03
N THR A 246 38.64 5.62 -2.51
CA THR A 246 39.75 4.68 -2.31
C THR A 246 40.40 4.29 -3.65
N ASN A 247 39.59 4.03 -4.68
CA ASN A 247 40.11 3.67 -6.00
C ASN A 247 40.77 4.88 -6.69
N SER A 248 40.16 6.07 -6.57
CA SER A 248 40.75 7.30 -7.08
C SER A 248 42.10 7.61 -6.43
N VAL A 249 42.22 7.51 -5.09
CA VAL A 249 43.50 7.73 -4.39
C VAL A 249 44.58 6.74 -4.84
N LYS A 250 44.24 5.46 -5.01
CA LYS A 250 45.20 4.45 -5.53
C LYS A 250 45.65 4.79 -6.95
N HIS A 251 44.73 5.16 -7.83
CA HIS A 251 45.05 5.54 -9.21
C HIS A 251 45.90 6.81 -9.27
N LEU A 252 45.54 7.84 -8.50
CA LEU A 252 46.29 9.09 -8.42
C LEU A 252 47.68 8.89 -7.81
N SER A 253 47.80 8.03 -6.79
CA SER A 253 49.10 7.67 -6.19
C SER A 253 50.00 6.97 -7.21
N LYS A 254 49.47 6.05 -8.02
CA LYS A 254 50.22 5.39 -9.11
C LYS A 254 50.64 6.41 -10.19
N ARG A 255 49.73 7.32 -10.58
CA ARG A 255 50.04 8.38 -11.56
C ARG A 255 51.10 9.36 -11.05
N ALA A 256 51.04 9.75 -9.79
CA ALA A 256 52.00 10.66 -9.17
C ALA A 256 53.42 10.07 -9.13
N LYS A 257 53.55 8.74 -8.99
CA LYS A 257 54.85 8.05 -9.07
C LYS A 257 55.48 8.09 -10.46
N ASN A 258 54.67 8.21 -11.51
CA ASN A 258 55.09 8.14 -12.92
C ASN A 258 55.02 9.52 -13.62
N SER A 259 54.92 10.62 -12.87
CA SER A 259 54.75 11.98 -13.42
C SER A 259 55.95 12.87 -13.06
N SER A 260 56.13 13.97 -13.81
CA SER A 260 57.11 15.03 -13.48
C SER A 260 56.89 15.60 -12.06
N ALA A 261 57.94 16.16 -11.46
CA ALA A 261 57.91 16.63 -10.06
C ALA A 261 56.76 17.61 -9.78
N GLU A 262 56.56 18.60 -10.66
CA GLU A 262 55.49 19.60 -10.53
C GLU A 262 54.09 18.97 -10.61
N LYS A 263 53.88 18.05 -11.57
CA LYS A 263 52.62 17.32 -11.73
C LYS A 263 52.37 16.37 -10.56
N ALA A 264 53.40 15.73 -10.03
CA ALA A 264 53.33 14.87 -8.86
C ALA A 264 52.92 15.66 -7.60
N GLU A 265 53.42 16.88 -7.42
CA GLU A 265 53.04 17.76 -6.30
C GLU A 265 51.55 18.16 -6.37
N ARG A 266 51.07 18.58 -7.55
CA ARG A 266 49.64 18.87 -7.77
C ARG A 266 48.76 17.65 -7.44
N LEU A 267 49.15 16.45 -7.88
CA LEU A 267 48.43 15.21 -7.57
C LEU A 267 48.47 14.86 -6.08
N LYS A 268 49.59 15.08 -5.38
CA LYS A 268 49.71 14.89 -3.92
C LYS A 268 48.74 15.79 -3.15
N LYS A 269 48.55 17.05 -3.59
CA LYS A 269 47.55 17.96 -3.00
C LYS A 269 46.14 17.39 -3.14
N THR A 270 45.76 16.92 -4.33
CA THR A 270 44.46 16.26 -4.55
C THR A 270 44.28 15.00 -3.71
N ILE A 271 45.32 14.15 -3.60
CA ILE A 271 45.30 12.95 -2.74
C ILE A 271 45.07 13.34 -1.27
N LYS A 272 45.73 14.39 -0.78
CA LYS A 272 45.54 14.88 0.60
C LYS A 272 44.09 15.32 0.83
N THR A 273 43.50 16.04 -0.12
CA THR A 273 42.08 16.43 -0.07
C THR A 273 41.18 15.19 -0.02
N TYR A 274 41.36 14.23 -0.92
CA TYR A 274 40.56 13.00 -0.97
C TYR A 274 40.71 12.16 0.30
N ALA A 275 41.91 12.08 0.87
CA ALA A 275 42.17 11.43 2.15
C ALA A 275 41.48 12.16 3.32
N GLY A 276 41.37 13.49 3.26
CA GLY A 276 40.56 14.29 4.19
C GLY A 276 39.09 13.91 4.15
N TRP A 277 38.48 13.94 2.97
CA TRP A 277 37.10 13.51 2.74
C TRP A 277 36.85 12.06 3.17
N MET A 278 37.76 11.15 2.84
CA MET A 278 37.70 9.74 3.23
C MET A 278 37.66 9.57 4.76
N ARG A 279 38.47 10.33 5.51
CA ARG A 279 38.48 10.31 6.99
C ARG A 279 37.17 10.85 7.57
N TRP A 280 36.68 11.97 7.03
CA TRP A 280 35.41 12.57 7.46
C TRP A 280 34.25 11.63 7.21
N ASN A 281 34.16 11.06 6.00
CA ASN A 281 33.13 10.11 5.60
C ASN A 281 33.13 8.87 6.50
N MET A 282 34.31 8.28 6.74
CA MET A 282 34.43 7.11 7.61
C MET A 282 34.12 7.43 9.08
N LYS A 283 34.41 8.64 9.56
CA LYS A 283 34.04 9.09 10.92
C LYS A 283 32.52 9.09 11.07
N TRP A 284 31.80 9.70 10.13
CA TRP A 284 30.34 9.80 10.20
C TRP A 284 29.64 8.49 9.91
N HIS A 285 30.09 7.71 8.91
CA HIS A 285 29.57 6.36 8.64
C HIS A 285 29.62 5.49 9.90
N ASN A 286 30.76 5.47 10.60
CA ASN A 286 30.89 4.70 11.85
C ASN A 286 30.07 5.29 13.01
N LYS A 287 30.00 6.62 13.14
CA LYS A 287 29.27 7.27 14.24
C LYS A 287 27.77 7.01 14.11
N LEU A 288 27.19 7.30 12.94
CA LEU A 288 25.77 7.08 12.65
C LEU A 288 25.43 5.60 12.64
N GLY A 289 26.26 4.76 12.02
CA GLY A 289 26.03 3.32 11.96
C GLY A 289 25.96 2.65 13.33
N VAL A 290 26.74 3.10 14.31
CA VAL A 290 26.66 2.58 15.69
C VAL A 290 25.49 3.18 16.45
N TRP A 291 25.24 4.48 16.30
CA TRP A 291 24.17 5.16 17.02
C TRP A 291 22.78 4.63 16.62
N LEU A 292 22.60 4.30 15.35
CA LEU A 292 21.31 3.85 14.80
C LEU A 292 21.15 2.33 14.73
N ILE A 293 22.17 1.54 15.09
CA ILE A 293 22.17 0.09 14.82
C ILE A 293 20.95 -0.62 15.38
N VAL A 294 20.52 -0.27 16.60
CA VAL A 294 19.36 -0.90 17.25
C VAL A 294 18.08 -0.57 16.49
N PHE A 295 17.89 0.70 16.13
CA PHE A 295 16.72 1.14 15.38
C PHE A 295 16.68 0.55 13.97
N THR A 296 17.80 0.50 13.26
CA THR A 296 17.87 -0.14 11.94
C THR A 296 17.64 -1.65 12.03
N LEU A 297 18.11 -2.32 13.10
CA LEU A 297 17.80 -3.74 13.33
C LEU A 297 16.31 -3.96 13.58
N ILE A 298 15.67 -3.13 14.41
CA ILE A 298 14.21 -3.20 14.63
C ILE A 298 13.48 -2.98 13.31
N LEU A 299 13.86 -1.98 12.51
CA LEU A 299 13.24 -1.71 11.21
C LEU A 299 13.42 -2.89 10.24
N SER A 300 14.60 -3.50 10.22
CA SER A 300 14.91 -4.67 9.39
C SER A 300 14.09 -5.90 9.81
N VAL A 301 14.01 -6.18 11.12
CA VAL A 301 13.27 -7.33 11.64
C VAL A 301 11.77 -7.16 11.45
N THR A 302 11.25 -5.97 11.78
CA THR A 302 9.83 -5.66 11.54
C THR A 302 9.49 -5.76 10.07
N GLY A 303 10.33 -5.27 9.15
CA GLY A 303 10.13 -5.42 7.70
C GLY A 303 10.08 -6.88 7.25
N MET A 304 10.99 -7.75 7.73
CA MET A 304 10.96 -9.19 7.43
C MET A 304 9.66 -9.86 7.90
N CYS A 305 9.12 -9.41 9.03
CA CYS A 305 7.87 -9.90 9.60
C CYS A 305 6.62 -9.53 8.78
N LEU A 306 6.67 -8.50 7.94
CA LEU A 306 5.50 -8.05 7.15
C LEU A 306 5.25 -8.85 5.87
N ARG A 307 6.10 -9.84 5.56
CA ARG A 307 5.97 -10.70 4.38
C ARG A 307 6.21 -12.17 4.73
N PRO A 308 5.74 -13.11 3.89
CA PRO A 308 6.11 -14.51 4.03
C PRO A 308 7.64 -14.70 4.08
N PRO A 309 8.18 -15.65 4.86
CA PRO A 309 7.44 -16.65 5.66
C PRO A 309 6.96 -16.17 7.04
N LEU A 310 7.53 -15.08 7.58
CA LEU A 310 7.30 -14.67 8.97
C LEU A 310 5.92 -14.04 9.23
N MET A 311 5.24 -13.55 8.20
CA MET A 311 3.90 -12.95 8.31
C MET A 311 2.84 -13.93 8.83
N ILE A 312 2.90 -15.21 8.44
CA ILE A 312 1.85 -16.22 8.72
C ILE A 312 1.55 -16.34 10.22
N PRO A 313 2.51 -16.62 11.11
CA PRO A 313 2.24 -16.72 12.54
C PRO A 313 1.76 -15.40 13.16
N LEU A 314 2.16 -14.25 12.60
CA LEU A 314 1.79 -12.92 13.11
C LEU A 314 0.34 -12.55 12.82
N VAL A 315 -0.20 -13.02 11.69
CA VAL A 315 -1.62 -12.86 11.35
C VAL A 315 -2.51 -13.75 12.21
N MET A 316 -2.00 -14.92 12.62
CA MET A 316 -2.74 -15.88 13.45
C MET A 316 -2.70 -15.56 14.95
N THR A 317 -1.84 -14.62 15.37
CA THR A 317 -1.65 -14.27 16.78
C THR A 317 -2.27 -12.91 17.07
N GLU A 318 -3.11 -12.86 18.10
CA GLU A 318 -3.75 -11.64 18.59
C GLU A 318 -3.21 -11.24 19.95
N ILE A 319 -2.93 -9.96 20.14
CA ILE A 319 -2.44 -9.38 21.40
C ILE A 319 -3.28 -8.17 21.80
N SER A 320 -3.20 -7.79 23.08
CA SER A 320 -3.74 -6.52 23.54
C SER A 320 -2.91 -5.36 22.95
N PRO A 321 -3.54 -4.27 22.49
CA PRO A 321 -2.87 -3.08 22.01
C PRO A 321 -1.87 -2.54 23.01
N ILE A 322 -0.73 -2.06 22.52
CA ILE A 322 0.28 -1.41 23.36
C ILE A 322 -0.34 -0.12 23.93
N PRO A 323 -0.34 0.09 25.25
CA PRO A 323 -0.89 1.30 25.86
C PRO A 323 -0.27 2.57 25.27
N GLY A 324 -1.10 3.56 24.94
CA GLY A 324 -0.65 4.83 24.35
C GLY A 324 -0.35 4.79 22.86
N SER A 325 -0.50 3.63 22.20
CA SER A 325 -0.46 3.52 20.73
C SER A 325 -1.79 3.92 20.09
N ALA A 326 -1.77 4.25 18.79
CA ALA A 326 -3.02 4.53 18.05
C ALA A 326 -4.01 3.34 18.07
N LEU A 327 -3.54 2.11 18.25
CA LEU A 327 -4.37 0.91 18.38
C LEU A 327 -5.10 0.79 19.73
N SER A 328 -4.67 1.55 20.74
CA SER A 328 -5.32 1.55 22.07
C SER A 328 -6.53 2.50 22.16
N GLY A 329 -6.92 3.12 21.04
CA GLY A 329 -8.06 4.03 20.96
C GLY A 329 -9.39 3.38 21.31
N LYS A 330 -10.38 4.22 21.69
CA LYS A 330 -11.74 3.76 22.06
C LYS A 330 -12.61 3.37 20.87
N ASN A 331 -12.22 3.73 19.64
CA ASN A 331 -13.00 3.43 18.44
C ASN A 331 -12.74 1.99 17.97
N ALA A 332 -13.72 1.11 18.17
CA ALA A 332 -13.65 -0.30 17.76
C ALA A 332 -13.49 -0.52 16.25
N PHE A 333 -13.86 0.48 15.44
CA PHE A 333 -13.81 0.46 13.98
C PHE A 333 -12.58 1.17 13.40
N TYR A 334 -11.62 1.58 14.24
CA TYR A 334 -10.43 2.32 13.80
C TYR A 334 -9.62 1.58 12.72
N ASP A 335 -9.57 2.18 11.52
CA ASP A 335 -8.96 1.65 10.29
C ASP A 335 -9.55 0.30 9.82
N LYS A 336 -10.82 0.01 10.12
CA LYS A 336 -11.49 -1.26 9.77
C LYS A 336 -12.56 -1.14 8.71
N MET A 337 -13.20 0.01 8.51
CA MET A 337 -14.32 0.15 7.57
C MET A 337 -13.84 0.12 6.11
N ARG A 338 -14.59 -0.59 5.25
CA ARG A 338 -14.26 -0.86 3.85
C ARG A 338 -15.41 -0.61 2.88
N GLY A 339 -16.65 -0.59 3.37
CA GLY A 339 -17.84 -0.33 2.57
C GLY A 339 -19.10 -0.19 3.42
N ILE A 340 -20.13 0.45 2.88
CA ILE A 340 -21.42 0.61 3.56
C ILE A 340 -22.56 0.55 2.55
N ARG A 341 -23.65 -0.14 2.87
CA ARG A 341 -24.86 -0.15 2.06
C ARG A 341 -26.12 -0.15 2.92
N TRP A 342 -27.15 0.53 2.45
CA TRP A 342 -28.48 0.46 3.05
C TRP A 342 -29.22 -0.76 2.50
N ASP A 343 -29.70 -1.63 3.38
CA ASP A 343 -30.62 -2.69 3.00
C ASP A 343 -32.06 -2.27 3.31
N ALA A 344 -32.85 -2.06 2.26
CA ALA A 344 -34.24 -1.64 2.36
C ALA A 344 -35.16 -2.73 2.90
N ASN A 345 -34.82 -4.00 2.76
CA ASN A 345 -35.66 -5.11 3.22
C ASN A 345 -35.48 -5.31 4.73
N LEU A 346 -34.24 -5.16 5.22
CA LEU A 346 -33.90 -5.21 6.64
C LEU A 346 -34.10 -3.88 7.36
N GLN A 347 -34.24 -2.77 6.62
CA GLN A 347 -34.25 -1.39 7.14
C GLN A 347 -33.03 -1.09 8.04
N LYS A 348 -31.87 -1.57 7.62
CA LYS A 348 -30.61 -1.48 8.37
C LYS A 348 -29.42 -1.22 7.45
N TRP A 349 -28.35 -0.67 8.04
CA TRP A 349 -27.06 -0.51 7.36
C TRP A 349 -26.25 -1.80 7.45
N ILE A 350 -25.70 -2.24 6.32
CA ILE A 350 -24.69 -3.29 6.25
C ILE A 350 -23.32 -2.62 6.12
N LEU A 351 -22.46 -2.84 7.12
CA LEU A 351 -21.11 -2.32 7.22
C LEU A 351 -20.11 -3.42 6.83
N GLY A 352 -19.37 -3.21 5.75
CA GLY A 352 -18.24 -4.05 5.38
C GLY A 352 -16.97 -3.62 6.09
N THR A 353 -16.33 -4.52 6.83
CA THR A 353 -15.08 -4.24 7.56
C THR A 353 -13.98 -5.25 7.24
N SER A 354 -12.74 -4.97 7.64
CA SER A 354 -11.63 -5.93 7.57
C SER A 354 -11.82 -7.18 8.45
N GLU A 355 -12.79 -7.17 9.37
CA GLU A 355 -13.09 -8.26 10.32
C GLU A 355 -14.42 -8.97 10.01
N GLY A 356 -15.02 -8.68 8.86
CA GLY A 356 -16.31 -9.20 8.42
C GLY A 356 -17.38 -8.11 8.28
N PHE A 357 -18.64 -8.54 8.23
CA PHE A 357 -19.78 -7.65 8.08
C PHE A 357 -20.49 -7.41 9.41
N TYR A 358 -20.97 -6.19 9.61
CA TYR A 358 -21.78 -5.79 10.76
C TYR A 358 -23.08 -5.17 10.25
N ILE A 359 -24.12 -5.25 11.06
CA ILE A 359 -25.39 -4.57 10.80
C ILE A 359 -25.59 -3.45 11.84
N ALA A 360 -26.06 -2.28 11.39
CA ALA A 360 -26.33 -1.14 12.25
C ALA A 360 -27.74 -0.59 12.01
N ASP A 361 -28.33 0.01 13.04
CA ASP A 361 -29.63 0.67 12.96
C ASP A 361 -29.55 1.94 12.11
N LYS A 362 -30.74 2.41 11.68
CA LYS A 362 -30.91 3.55 10.79
C LYS A 362 -30.08 4.78 11.20
N ASP A 363 -30.06 5.10 12.49
CA ASP A 363 -29.48 6.34 13.03
C ASP A 363 -28.10 6.12 13.67
N PHE A 364 -27.53 4.92 13.54
CA PHE A 364 -26.27 4.51 14.18
C PHE A 364 -26.29 4.71 15.71
N SER A 365 -27.48 4.62 16.32
CA SER A 365 -27.71 4.89 17.73
C SER A 365 -27.39 3.67 18.60
N SER A 366 -27.50 2.48 18.03
CA SER A 366 -27.28 1.20 18.70
C SER A 366 -25.88 0.64 18.39
N ALA A 367 -25.42 -0.28 19.21
CA ALA A 367 -24.17 -0.98 18.94
C ALA A 367 -24.34 -1.86 17.70
N PRO A 368 -23.45 -1.77 16.68
CA PRO A 368 -23.53 -2.64 15.52
C PRO A 368 -23.35 -4.10 15.92
N GLU A 369 -24.09 -4.98 15.26
CA GLU A 369 -24.08 -6.41 15.52
C GLU A 369 -23.30 -7.14 14.42
N LYS A 370 -22.43 -8.07 14.80
CA LYS A 370 -21.65 -8.83 13.83
C LYS A 370 -22.54 -9.84 13.12
N MET A 371 -22.48 -9.88 11.79
CA MET A 371 -23.28 -10.82 11.00
C MET A 371 -22.58 -12.17 10.90
N ASN A 372 -23.26 -13.23 11.35
CA ASN A 372 -22.84 -14.60 11.15
C ASN A 372 -23.19 -15.04 9.72
N GLY A 373 -22.35 -15.91 9.12
CA GLY A 373 -22.59 -16.39 7.76
C GLY A 373 -22.49 -15.29 6.70
N ALA A 374 -21.63 -14.29 6.91
CA ALA A 374 -21.29 -13.30 5.87
C ALA A 374 -20.17 -13.84 4.93
N PRO A 375 -20.09 -13.34 3.68
CA PRO A 375 -19.07 -13.77 2.73
C PRO A 375 -17.64 -13.49 3.19
N LYS A 376 -16.72 -14.40 2.86
CA LYS A 376 -15.28 -14.21 3.15
C LYS A 376 -14.64 -13.31 2.11
N VAL A 377 -14.25 -12.12 2.55
CA VAL A 377 -13.57 -11.13 1.72
C VAL A 377 -12.05 -11.32 1.79
N SER A 378 -11.36 -11.10 0.67
CA SER A 378 -9.89 -11.12 0.65
C SER A 378 -9.29 -10.07 1.61
N PRO A 379 -8.05 -10.25 2.11
CA PRO A 379 -7.36 -9.22 2.89
C PRO A 379 -7.21 -7.87 2.18
N MET A 380 -7.31 -7.86 0.83
CA MET A 380 -7.27 -6.63 0.02
C MET A 380 -8.59 -5.84 0.04
N GLY A 381 -9.63 -6.37 0.68
CA GLY A 381 -10.90 -5.69 0.90
C GLY A 381 -11.97 -6.00 -0.14
N ILE A 382 -13.06 -5.23 -0.05
CA ILE A 382 -14.26 -5.37 -0.88
C ILE A 382 -14.10 -4.52 -2.14
N ASN A 383 -14.22 -5.16 -3.30
CA ASN A 383 -14.15 -4.50 -4.60
C ASN A 383 -15.53 -4.30 -5.23
N VAL A 384 -16.46 -5.22 -4.99
CA VAL A 384 -17.86 -5.11 -5.42
C VAL A 384 -18.75 -5.21 -4.19
N PHE A 385 -19.64 -4.24 -4.01
CA PHE A 385 -20.67 -4.24 -2.98
C PHE A 385 -21.91 -3.56 -3.56
N CYS A 386 -22.79 -4.34 -4.19
CA CYS A 386 -24.01 -3.83 -4.83
C CYS A 386 -25.16 -4.81 -4.64
N LYS A 387 -26.41 -4.36 -4.83
CA LYS A 387 -27.56 -5.25 -4.88
C LYS A 387 -27.46 -6.17 -6.10
N ASN A 388 -27.95 -7.39 -5.97
CA ASN A 388 -28.07 -8.29 -7.11
C ASN A 388 -29.16 -7.76 -8.06
N PRO A 389 -28.86 -7.48 -9.34
CA PRO A 389 -29.86 -7.01 -10.30
C PRO A 389 -31.03 -7.97 -10.51
N ASP A 390 -30.80 -9.27 -10.28
CA ASP A 390 -31.80 -10.32 -10.51
C ASP A 390 -32.66 -10.62 -9.26
N ASN A 391 -32.22 -10.19 -8.06
CA ASN A 391 -32.89 -10.49 -6.79
C ASN A 391 -32.63 -9.42 -5.73
N ASP A 392 -33.66 -8.63 -5.40
CA ASP A 392 -33.57 -7.54 -4.42
C ASP A 392 -33.24 -7.99 -3.00
N ASN A 393 -33.39 -9.28 -2.67
CA ASN A 393 -33.01 -9.83 -1.36
C ASN A 393 -31.52 -10.18 -1.28
N GLU A 394 -30.78 -10.13 -2.38
CA GLU A 394 -29.38 -10.53 -2.44
C GLU A 394 -28.44 -9.35 -2.67
N TRP A 395 -27.24 -9.47 -2.12
CA TRP A 395 -26.10 -8.61 -2.37
C TRP A 395 -25.01 -9.36 -3.11
N LEU A 396 -24.36 -8.68 -4.04
CA LEU A 396 -23.14 -9.14 -4.69
C LEU A 396 -21.93 -8.59 -3.94
N ILE A 397 -21.14 -9.49 -3.36
CA ILE A 397 -19.90 -9.20 -2.65
C ILE A 397 -18.72 -9.76 -3.44
N GLY A 398 -17.92 -8.87 -4.02
CA GLY A 398 -16.74 -9.22 -4.82
C GLY A 398 -15.43 -8.81 -4.15
N SER A 399 -14.42 -9.67 -4.26
CA SER A 399 -13.06 -9.40 -3.80
C SER A 399 -12.05 -10.22 -4.59
N PHE A 400 -10.76 -10.17 -4.24
CA PHE A 400 -9.76 -11.07 -4.84
C PHE A 400 -9.96 -12.55 -4.51
N ASN A 401 -11.00 -12.91 -3.73
CA ASN A 401 -11.41 -14.29 -3.52
C ASN A 401 -12.49 -14.78 -4.51
N GLY A 402 -13.09 -13.89 -5.32
CA GLY A 402 -14.22 -14.20 -6.20
C GLY A 402 -15.41 -13.27 -6.00
N LEU A 403 -16.56 -13.66 -6.55
CA LEU A 403 -17.84 -12.94 -6.46
C LEU A 403 -18.91 -13.85 -5.84
N THR A 404 -19.54 -13.39 -4.76
CA THR A 404 -20.52 -14.16 -4.00
C THR A 404 -21.87 -13.44 -3.97
N ARG A 405 -22.94 -14.17 -4.27
CA ARG A 405 -24.33 -13.75 -3.99
C ARG A 405 -24.64 -14.08 -2.54
N TRP A 406 -25.16 -13.12 -1.80
CA TRP A 406 -25.39 -13.24 -0.38
C TRP A 406 -26.74 -12.67 0.03
N ASN A 407 -27.56 -13.49 0.66
CA ASN A 407 -28.80 -13.04 1.30
C ASN A 407 -28.52 -12.74 2.79
N PRO A 408 -28.57 -11.49 3.23
CA PRO A 408 -28.25 -11.10 4.60
C PRO A 408 -29.31 -11.56 5.62
N ALA A 409 -30.54 -11.85 5.19
CA ALA A 409 -31.62 -12.31 6.07
C ALA A 409 -31.53 -13.82 6.36
N THR A 410 -31.20 -14.64 5.35
CA THR A 410 -31.07 -16.10 5.49
C THR A 410 -29.63 -16.57 5.72
N ALA A 411 -28.65 -15.69 5.55
CA ALA A 411 -27.21 -15.99 5.53
C ALA A 411 -26.77 -16.97 4.42
N GLU A 412 -27.63 -17.22 3.43
CA GLU A 412 -27.31 -18.06 2.28
C GLU A 412 -26.28 -17.39 1.37
N GLN A 413 -25.33 -18.20 0.89
CA GLN A 413 -24.26 -17.75 0.02
C GLN A 413 -24.11 -18.69 -1.17
N THR A 414 -23.99 -18.13 -2.36
CA THR A 414 -23.65 -18.89 -3.58
C THR A 414 -22.55 -18.17 -4.35
N ASP A 415 -21.59 -18.94 -4.86
CA ASP A 415 -20.58 -18.45 -5.77
C ASP A 415 -21.23 -18.09 -7.11
N TRP A 416 -20.95 -16.88 -7.61
CA TRP A 416 -21.63 -16.34 -8.78
C TRP A 416 -21.28 -17.10 -10.07
N PHE A 417 -20.07 -17.66 -10.17
CA PHE A 417 -19.58 -18.36 -11.37
C PHE A 417 -20.09 -19.80 -11.45
N THR A 418 -20.14 -20.50 -10.32
CA THR A 418 -20.45 -21.93 -10.26
C THR A 418 -21.89 -22.23 -9.81
N GLY A 419 -22.58 -21.27 -9.19
CA GLY A 419 -23.91 -21.45 -8.60
C GLY A 419 -23.93 -22.37 -7.36
N LYS A 420 -22.76 -22.76 -6.84
CA LYS A 420 -22.62 -23.65 -5.68
C LYS A 420 -22.24 -22.87 -4.42
N ALA A 421 -22.26 -23.52 -3.26
CA ALA A 421 -21.75 -22.92 -2.04
C ALA A 421 -20.28 -22.47 -2.21
N PRO A 422 -19.89 -21.28 -1.71
CA PRO A 422 -18.53 -20.76 -1.88
C PRO A 422 -17.50 -21.72 -1.29
N VAL A 423 -16.56 -22.19 -2.11
CA VAL A 423 -15.47 -23.04 -1.64
C VAL A 423 -14.36 -22.14 -1.12
N VAL A 424 -14.00 -22.31 0.15
CA VAL A 424 -12.83 -21.63 0.73
C VAL A 424 -11.57 -22.34 0.23
N PRO A 425 -10.68 -21.68 -0.54
CA PRO A 425 -9.44 -22.31 -0.98
C PRO A 425 -8.59 -22.70 0.23
N LYS A 426 -8.13 -23.95 0.29
CA LYS A 426 -7.11 -24.39 1.25
C LYS A 426 -5.73 -24.07 0.66
N GLY A 427 -5.02 -23.07 1.17
CA GLY A 427 -3.64 -22.76 0.75
C GLY A 427 -3.40 -21.29 0.44
N ILE A 428 -2.34 -21.00 -0.34
CA ILE A 428 -2.08 -19.65 -0.86
C ILE A 428 -3.30 -19.25 -1.70
N PRO A 429 -4.00 -18.15 -1.36
CA PRO A 429 -5.24 -17.78 -2.04
C PRO A 429 -4.90 -17.25 -3.43
N ILE A 430 -4.78 -18.15 -4.40
CA ILE A 430 -4.95 -17.83 -5.80
C ILE A 430 -6.40 -18.16 -6.09
N ALA A 431 -7.29 -17.19 -5.89
CA ALA A 431 -8.65 -17.37 -6.38
C ALA A 431 -8.60 -17.55 -7.90
N SER A 432 -9.44 -18.42 -8.43
CA SER A 432 -9.62 -18.55 -9.88
C SER A 432 -10.07 -17.23 -10.50
N HIS A 433 -10.82 -16.42 -9.74
CA HIS A 433 -11.33 -15.12 -10.18
C HIS A 433 -10.94 -14.00 -9.21
N ALA A 434 -10.07 -13.09 -9.64
CA ALA A 434 -9.62 -11.95 -8.83
C ALA A 434 -10.49 -10.72 -9.13
N VAL A 435 -11.70 -10.69 -8.57
CA VAL A 435 -12.74 -9.72 -8.93
C VAL A 435 -12.40 -8.31 -8.44
N THR A 436 -12.53 -7.35 -9.34
CA THR A 436 -12.18 -5.93 -9.14
C THR A 436 -13.31 -4.96 -9.44
N GLY A 437 -14.31 -5.39 -10.21
CA GLY A 437 -15.45 -4.55 -10.57
C GLY A 437 -16.60 -5.36 -11.12
N PHE A 438 -17.75 -4.69 -11.25
CA PHE A 438 -18.98 -5.28 -11.76
C PHE A 438 -19.83 -4.20 -12.45
N THR A 439 -20.50 -4.57 -13.54
CA THR A 439 -21.55 -3.74 -14.16
C THR A 439 -22.69 -4.61 -14.68
N ALA A 440 -23.91 -4.12 -14.51
CA ALA A 440 -25.11 -4.69 -15.12
C ALA A 440 -25.82 -3.67 -16.05
N ASP A 441 -25.17 -2.53 -16.30
CA ASP A 441 -25.79 -1.40 -16.99
C ASP A 441 -25.59 -1.46 -18.51
N MET A 442 -24.75 -2.38 -19.00
CA MET A 442 -24.48 -2.56 -20.43
C MET A 442 -25.69 -3.08 -21.20
N LYS A 443 -25.75 -2.73 -22.48
CA LYS A 443 -26.77 -3.21 -23.41
C LYS A 443 -26.66 -4.74 -23.56
N GLY A 444 -27.79 -5.44 -23.57
CA GLY A 444 -27.84 -6.90 -23.67
C GLY A 444 -28.00 -7.65 -22.36
N LYS A 445 -28.14 -6.95 -21.22
CA LYS A 445 -28.49 -7.47 -19.87
C LYS A 445 -27.57 -8.53 -19.26
N THR A 446 -26.54 -9.02 -19.96
CA THR A 446 -25.55 -9.92 -19.35
C THR A 446 -24.61 -9.10 -18.47
N PRO A 447 -24.55 -9.36 -17.15
CA PRO A 447 -23.63 -8.62 -16.28
C PRO A 447 -22.17 -8.94 -16.61
N VAL A 448 -21.34 -7.91 -16.52
CA VAL A 448 -19.89 -8.00 -16.74
C VAL A 448 -19.16 -7.89 -15.42
N VAL A 449 -18.25 -8.84 -15.19
CA VAL A 449 -17.35 -8.92 -14.04
C VAL A 449 -15.95 -8.59 -14.52
N PHE A 450 -15.33 -7.58 -13.89
CA PHE A 450 -13.96 -7.17 -14.19
C PHE A 450 -12.98 -7.86 -13.24
N GLU A 451 -11.89 -8.39 -13.79
CA GLU A 451 -10.86 -9.09 -13.03
C GLU A 451 -9.51 -8.36 -13.04
N TYR A 452 -8.69 -8.61 -12.03
CA TYR A 452 -7.40 -7.93 -11.89
C TYR A 452 -6.37 -8.35 -12.95
N SER A 453 -6.37 -9.63 -13.31
CA SER A 453 -5.34 -10.25 -14.18
C SER A 453 -5.90 -10.96 -15.41
N ALA A 454 -7.22 -11.02 -15.56
CA ALA A 454 -7.90 -11.73 -16.64
C ALA A 454 -8.84 -10.80 -17.40
N ALA A 455 -9.19 -11.20 -18.63
CA ALA A 455 -10.23 -10.53 -19.39
C ALA A 455 -11.62 -10.74 -18.73
N PRO A 456 -12.60 -9.86 -18.97
CA PRO A 456 -13.94 -10.00 -18.42
C PRO A 456 -14.63 -11.29 -18.86
N ASN A 457 -15.65 -11.70 -18.11
CA ASN A 457 -16.45 -12.90 -18.39
C ASN A 457 -17.24 -12.83 -19.72
N VAL A 458 -17.41 -11.64 -20.29
CA VAL A 458 -18.07 -11.40 -21.57
C VAL A 458 -17.10 -10.73 -22.53
N LYS A 459 -17.26 -11.00 -23.83
CA LYS A 459 -16.50 -10.31 -24.87
C LYS A 459 -16.85 -8.81 -24.87
N MET A 460 -15.90 -7.99 -24.45
CA MET A 460 -16.01 -6.53 -24.45
C MET A 460 -15.57 -5.93 -25.80
N PRO A 461 -16.00 -4.69 -26.11
CA PRO A 461 -15.42 -3.92 -27.21
C PRO A 461 -13.92 -3.67 -26.97
N GLU A 462 -13.24 -3.23 -28.02
CA GLU A 462 -11.84 -2.82 -27.93
C GLU A 462 -11.70 -1.68 -26.91
N MET A 463 -10.71 -1.82 -26.02
CA MET A 463 -10.49 -0.86 -24.96
C MET A 463 -9.92 0.44 -25.52
N PRO A 464 -10.51 1.61 -25.21
CA PRO A 464 -10.03 2.88 -25.74
C PRO A 464 -8.64 3.24 -25.20
N ASP A 465 -7.82 3.86 -26.04
CA ASP A 465 -6.45 4.28 -25.69
C ASP A 465 -6.40 5.21 -24.48
N VAL A 466 -7.44 6.03 -24.29
CA VAL A 466 -7.57 6.93 -23.14
C VAL A 466 -7.53 6.15 -21.81
N LEU A 467 -8.14 4.96 -21.74
CA LEU A 467 -8.10 4.11 -20.55
C LEU A 467 -6.80 3.27 -20.49
N LYS A 468 -6.34 2.78 -21.63
CA LYS A 468 -5.12 1.96 -21.75
C LYS A 468 -3.87 2.67 -21.24
N ASN A 469 -3.78 3.97 -21.50
CA ASN A 469 -2.62 4.80 -21.21
C ASN A 469 -2.65 5.43 -19.80
N GLN A 470 -3.62 5.06 -18.96
CA GLN A 470 -3.73 5.62 -17.61
C GLN A 470 -2.50 5.26 -16.75
N PRO A 471 -1.90 6.25 -16.06
CA PRO A 471 -0.71 6.02 -15.27
C PRO A 471 -1.03 5.25 -13.98
N MET A 472 -0.01 5.03 -13.16
CA MET A 472 -0.14 4.49 -11.82
C MET A 472 0.30 5.54 -10.79
N SER A 473 -0.29 5.57 -9.60
CA SER A 473 0.18 6.48 -8.55
C SER A 473 1.61 6.16 -8.11
N LEU A 474 2.36 7.20 -7.74
CA LEU A 474 3.73 7.05 -7.23
C LEU A 474 3.76 6.17 -5.97
N TRP A 475 2.71 6.23 -5.14
CA TRP A 475 2.60 5.38 -3.96
C TRP A 475 2.50 3.89 -4.32
N ASN A 476 1.65 3.52 -5.29
CA ASN A 476 1.58 2.13 -5.75
C ASN A 476 2.92 1.71 -6.37
N PHE A 477 3.60 2.59 -7.12
CA PHE A 477 4.89 2.28 -7.74
C PHE A 477 5.96 2.03 -6.69
N ALA A 478 6.02 2.88 -5.68
CA ALA A 478 6.87 2.70 -4.51
C ALA A 478 6.54 1.39 -3.78
N LEU A 479 5.26 1.04 -3.61
CA LEU A 479 4.85 -0.22 -3.00
C LEU A 479 5.39 -1.42 -3.77
N GLU A 480 5.27 -1.43 -5.10
CA GLU A 480 5.73 -2.54 -5.96
C GLU A 480 7.24 -2.74 -5.89
N LEU A 481 8.01 -1.65 -5.85
CA LEU A 481 9.47 -1.69 -5.64
C LEU A 481 9.81 -2.15 -4.23
N HIS A 482 9.16 -1.57 -3.22
CA HIS A 482 9.44 -1.84 -1.81
C HIS A 482 9.20 -3.31 -1.45
N VAL A 483 8.19 -3.94 -2.04
CA VAL A 483 7.87 -5.34 -1.75
C VAL A 483 8.52 -6.33 -2.72
N GLY A 484 9.22 -5.82 -3.74
CA GLY A 484 10.00 -6.62 -4.69
C GLY A 484 9.25 -7.16 -5.90
N ARG A 485 7.94 -6.91 -6.02
CA ARG A 485 7.11 -7.43 -7.12
C ARG A 485 7.50 -6.87 -8.48
N CYS A 486 8.00 -5.63 -8.56
CA CYS A 486 8.56 -5.09 -9.80
C CYS A 486 9.80 -5.84 -10.30
N TYR A 487 10.51 -6.57 -9.43
CA TYR A 487 11.74 -7.28 -9.78
C TYR A 487 11.49 -8.72 -10.26
N GLU A 488 10.23 -9.18 -10.26
CA GLU A 488 9.87 -10.54 -10.67
C GLU A 488 10.42 -10.94 -12.05
N PRO A 489 10.39 -10.11 -13.11
CA PRO A 489 10.95 -10.50 -14.40
C PRO A 489 12.44 -10.81 -14.37
N PHE A 490 13.18 -10.25 -13.41
CA PHE A 490 14.62 -10.44 -13.26
C PHE A 490 14.97 -11.52 -12.21
N LEU A 491 14.23 -11.57 -11.10
CA LEU A 491 14.50 -12.49 -9.98
C LEU A 491 13.76 -13.83 -10.09
N GLY A 492 12.69 -13.88 -10.88
CA GLY A 492 11.72 -14.99 -10.86
C GLY A 492 10.77 -14.91 -9.66
N SER A 493 9.63 -15.62 -9.76
CA SER A 493 8.52 -15.49 -8.80
C SER A 493 8.90 -15.89 -7.37
N VAL A 494 9.70 -16.95 -7.19
CA VAL A 494 10.10 -17.43 -5.84
C VAL A 494 10.98 -16.42 -5.11
N LEU A 495 12.01 -15.88 -5.79
CA LEU A 495 12.91 -14.90 -5.18
C LEU A 495 12.23 -13.54 -4.98
N SER A 496 11.30 -13.17 -5.86
CA SER A 496 10.46 -11.97 -5.69
C SER A 496 9.63 -12.03 -4.41
N VAL A 497 8.98 -13.18 -4.13
CA VAL A 497 8.21 -13.38 -2.88
C VAL A 497 9.11 -13.31 -1.64
N LEU A 498 10.32 -13.85 -1.71
CA LEU A 498 11.29 -13.84 -0.61
C LEU A 498 12.14 -12.56 -0.54
N PHE A 499 11.94 -11.61 -1.46
CA PHE A 499 12.82 -10.45 -1.64
C PHE A 499 12.99 -9.64 -0.35
N VAL A 500 11.89 -9.30 0.32
CA VAL A 500 11.92 -8.53 1.58
C VAL A 500 12.62 -9.30 2.70
N PHE A 501 12.38 -10.60 2.79
CA PHE A 501 12.99 -11.46 3.81
C PHE A 501 14.51 -11.55 3.61
N ILE A 502 14.96 -11.87 2.39
CA ILE A 502 16.39 -11.95 2.04
C ILE A 502 17.06 -10.58 2.23
N SER A 503 16.39 -9.51 1.81
CA SER A 503 16.85 -8.13 1.99
C SER A 503 17.09 -7.78 3.45
N GLY A 504 16.16 -8.14 4.34
CA GLY A 504 16.33 -7.94 5.78
C GLY A 504 17.46 -8.76 6.38
N LEU A 505 17.67 -10.00 5.92
CA LEU A 505 18.82 -10.82 6.34
C LEU A 505 20.15 -10.20 5.90
N LEU A 506 20.23 -9.73 4.65
CA LEU A 506 21.43 -9.06 4.12
C LEU A 506 21.72 -7.76 4.86
N LEU A 507 20.70 -6.94 5.12
CA LEU A 507 20.84 -5.71 5.90
C LEU A 507 21.33 -6.02 7.32
N THR A 508 20.72 -7.00 8.00
CA THR A 508 21.14 -7.46 9.33
C THR A 508 22.60 -7.92 9.32
N LEU A 509 23.00 -8.70 8.30
CA LEU A 509 24.38 -9.16 8.13
C LEU A 509 25.36 -7.99 7.94
N VAL A 510 24.98 -6.97 7.16
CA VAL A 510 25.80 -5.76 6.96
C VAL A 510 25.97 -5.00 8.27
N LEU A 511 24.91 -4.84 9.07
CA LEU A 511 24.96 -4.16 10.37
C LEU A 511 25.84 -4.92 11.37
N VAL A 512 25.61 -6.22 11.53
CA VAL A 512 26.37 -7.08 12.44
C VAL A 512 27.84 -7.14 12.05
N SER A 513 28.14 -7.31 10.76
CA SER A 513 29.53 -7.33 10.27
C SER A 513 30.23 -5.99 10.51
N GLY A 514 29.55 -4.86 10.28
CA GLY A 514 30.06 -3.51 10.59
C GLY A 514 30.39 -3.34 12.08
N TYR A 515 29.48 -3.76 12.96
CA TYR A 515 29.65 -3.70 14.41
C TYR A 515 30.83 -4.56 14.89
N ILE A 516 30.95 -5.80 14.40
CA ILE A 516 32.07 -6.69 14.72
C ILE A 516 33.41 -6.07 14.31
N ILE A 517 33.49 -5.43 13.13
CA ILE A 517 34.71 -4.75 12.66
C ILE A 517 35.09 -3.61 13.61
N ARG A 518 34.11 -2.85 14.11
CA ARG A 518 34.31 -1.74 15.05
C ARG A 518 34.87 -2.23 16.38
N ILE A 519 34.25 -3.24 17.01
CA ILE A 519 34.72 -3.82 18.28
C ILE A 519 36.15 -4.35 18.13
N LYS A 520 36.42 -5.14 17.08
CA LYS A 520 37.76 -5.68 16.80
C LYS A 520 38.80 -4.62 16.44
N THR A 521 38.39 -3.37 16.24
CA THR A 521 39.31 -2.25 16.01
C THR A 521 39.56 -1.47 17.31
N LYS A 522 38.52 -1.24 18.14
CA LYS A 522 38.69 -0.67 19.49
C LYS A 522 39.52 -1.55 20.42
N LYS A 523 39.27 -2.87 20.44
CA LYS A 523 40.06 -3.81 21.27
C LYS A 523 41.56 -3.84 20.88
N LYS A 524 41.92 -3.38 19.68
CA LYS A 524 43.33 -3.28 19.28
C LYS A 524 43.94 -1.94 19.73
N SER A 525 43.17 -0.85 19.81
CA SER A 525 43.67 0.43 20.32
C SER A 525 43.70 0.53 21.85
N LEU A 526 43.21 -0.48 22.56
CA LEU A 526 43.24 -0.59 24.03
C LEU A 526 44.26 -1.62 24.53
N ASN A 527 44.77 -2.48 23.64
CA ASN A 527 45.79 -3.50 23.93
C ASN A 527 47.18 -3.09 23.39
N TYR A 528 47.30 -1.83 22.97
CA TYR A 528 48.50 -1.08 22.62
C TYR A 528 48.35 0.25 23.32
#